data_AF-A0A451ADA6-F1
#
_entry.id   AF-A0A451ADA6-F1
#
_cell.length_a   1.000
_cell.length_b   1.000
_cell.length_c   1.000
_cell.angle_alpha   90.00
_cell.angle_beta   90.00
_cell.angle_gamma   90.00
#
_symmetry.space_group_name_H-M   'P 1'
#
loop_
_entity.id
_entity.type
_entity.pdbx_description
1 polymer ?
#
loop_
_entity_poly.entity_id
_entity_poly.type
_entity_poly.pdbx_seq_one_letter_code
_entity_poly.pdbx_strand_id
1 'polypeptide(L)' 'MKTYRLIYKIFVTLALLAGTVSAFGQLESGIGRPMYIRSEGALLYLHASGGSNPGARETLHPCPSNNDHTNCQWVLELP' A
#
# COMPACT_ATOMS: atom_id res chain seq x y z
N MET A 1 43.41 -13.89 1.56
CA MET A 1 42.16 -14.68 1.46
C MET A 1 41.19 -14.46 2.63
N LYS A 2 41.62 -14.47 3.91
CA LYS A 2 40.72 -14.26 5.07
C LYS A 2 40.09 -12.86 5.12
N THR A 3 40.84 -11.81 4.79
CA THR A 3 40.39 -10.41 4.77
C THR A 3 39.31 -10.16 3.72
N TYR A 4 39.49 -10.64 2.48
CA TYR A 4 38.46 -10.57 1.44
C TYR A 4 37.14 -11.23 1.83
N ARG A 5 37.21 -12.40 2.48
CA ARG A 5 36.02 -13.13 2.95
C ARG A 5 35.29 -12.39 4.07
N LEU A 6 36.02 -11.67 4.92
CA LEU A 6 35.44 -10.84 5.98
C LEU A 6 34.75 -9.60 5.40
N ILE A 7 35.43 -8.91 4.48
CA ILE A 7 34.91 -7.74 3.78
C ILE A 7 33.64 -8.11 3.01
N TYR A 8 33.66 -9.20 2.24
CA TYR A 8 32.50 -9.69 1.51
C TYR A 8 31.31 -10.00 2.42
N LYS A 9 31.54 -10.67 3.56
CA LYS A 9 30.48 -10.92 4.54
C LYS A 9 29.88 -9.61 5.04
N ILE A 10 30.70 -8.64 5.44
CA ILE A 10 30.22 -7.34 5.93
C ILE A 10 29.35 -6.65 4.88
N PHE A 11 29.80 -6.59 3.62
CA PHE A 11 29.02 -6.01 2.53
C PHE A 11 27.68 -6.72 2.31
N VAL A 12 27.65 -8.06 2.33
CA VAL A 12 26.41 -8.84 2.16
C VAL A 12 25.44 -8.60 3.31
N THR A 13 25.92 -8.58 4.56
CA THR A 13 25.05 -8.31 5.71
C THR A 13 24.47 -6.91 5.68
N LEU A 14 25.28 -5.90 5.33
CA LEU A 14 24.81 -4.53 5.19
C LEU A 14 23.78 -4.37 4.07
N ALA A 15 23.99 -5.04 2.92
CA ALA A 15 23.04 -5.02 1.81
C ALA A 15 21.70 -5.67 2.19
N LEU A 16 21.73 -6.80 2.92
CA LEU A 16 20.52 -7.46 3.43
C LEU A 16 19.77 -6.58 4.45
N LEU A 17 20.48 -5.98 5.40
CA LEU A 17 19.90 -5.08 6.40
C LEU A 17 19.26 -3.84 5.74
N ALA A 18 19.95 -3.21 4.78
CA ALA A 18 19.41 -2.08 4.03
C ALA A 18 18.15 -2.44 3.23
N GLY A 19 18.12 -3.64 2.64
CA GLY A 19 16.95 -4.17 1.94
C GLY A 19 15.75 -4.35 2.87
N THR A 20 15.96 -4.92 4.07
CA THR A 20 14.87 -5.13 5.04
C THR A 20 14.28 -3.82 5.59
N VAL A 21 15.13 -2.81 5.84
CA VAL A 21 14.67 -1.50 6.34
C VAL A 21 13.84 -0.78 5.27
N SER A 22 14.25 -0.86 4.00
CA SER A 22 13.51 -0.22 2.90
C SER A 22 12.15 -0.88 2.64
N ALA A 23 12.07 -2.21 2.68
CA ALA A 23 10.82 -2.92 2.48
C ALA A 23 9.82 -2.67 3.62
N PHE A 24 10.30 -2.64 4.87
CA PHE A 24 9.46 -2.36 6.03
C PHE A 24 8.98 -0.90 6.06
N GLY A 25 9.88 0.05 5.77
CA GLY A 25 9.50 1.47 5.66
C GLY A 25 8.49 1.75 4.55
N GLN A 26 8.57 1.03 3.43
CA GLN A 26 7.61 1.16 2.34
C GLN A 26 6.24 0.59 2.71
N LEU A 27 6.20 -0.50 3.48
CA LEU A 27 4.95 -1.10 3.98
C LEU A 27 4.25 -0.17 5.00
N GLU A 28 4.99 0.36 5.97
CA GLU A 28 4.43 1.30 6.95
C GLU A 28 3.97 2.61 6.30
N SER A 29 4.64 3.06 5.23
CA SER A 29 4.27 4.31 4.55
C SER A 29 2.89 4.29 3.88
N GLY A 30 2.31 3.11 3.65
CA GLY A 30 1.00 2.94 3.00
C GLY A 30 -0.16 2.66 3.96
N ILE A 31 0.11 2.10 5.14
CA ILE A 31 -0.90 1.85 6.18
C ILE A 31 -1.39 3.17 6.76
N GLY A 32 -2.68 3.27 7.08
CA GLY A 32 -3.24 4.47 7.70
C GLY A 32 -3.41 5.68 6.77
N ARG A 33 -3.15 5.54 5.46
CA ARG A 33 -3.30 6.62 4.48
C ARG A 33 -4.47 6.37 3.52
N PRO A 34 -5.25 7.42 3.17
CA PRO A 34 -6.31 7.29 2.17
C PRO A 34 -5.76 6.88 0.81
N MET A 35 -6.37 5.87 0.21
CA MET A 35 -6.04 5.37 -1.12
C MET A 35 -7.29 5.03 -1.93
N TYR A 36 -7.14 5.02 -3.25
CA TYR A 36 -8.17 4.55 -4.18
C TYR A 36 -7.78 3.13 -4.64
N ILE A 37 -8.74 2.20 -4.60
CA ILE A 37 -8.53 0.83 -5.06
C ILE A 37 -9.14 0.70 -6.46
N ARG A 38 -8.30 0.54 -7.48
CA ARG A 38 -8.71 0.49 -8.89
C ARG A 38 -8.86 -0.93 -9.40
N SER A 39 -9.90 -1.20 -10.20
CA SER A 39 -10.05 -2.45 -10.95
C SER A 39 -9.13 -2.46 -12.17
N GLU A 40 -8.40 -3.56 -12.37
CA GLU A 40 -7.60 -3.76 -13.58
C GLU A 40 -8.49 -3.80 -14.84
N GLY A 41 -8.07 -3.14 -15.92
CA GLY A 41 -8.81 -3.15 -17.20
C GLY A 41 -9.91 -2.09 -17.32
N ALA A 42 -10.24 -1.36 -16.25
CA ALA A 42 -11.18 -0.24 -16.28
C ALA A 42 -10.66 0.98 -15.52
N LEU A 43 -11.22 2.16 -15.78
CA LEU A 43 -11.04 3.37 -14.95
C LEU A 43 -12.15 3.44 -13.90
N LEU A 44 -12.34 2.34 -13.17
CA LEU A 44 -13.33 2.23 -12.10
C LEU A 44 -12.63 1.84 -10.79
N TYR A 45 -13.13 2.39 -9.69
CA TYR A 45 -12.58 2.25 -8.35
C TYR A 45 -13.62 1.69 -7.39
N LEU A 46 -13.16 1.03 -6.33
CA LEU A 46 -13.99 0.52 -5.24
C LEU A 46 -14.70 1.68 -4.54
N HIS A 47 -16.01 1.54 -4.36
CA HIS A 47 -16.89 2.59 -3.88
C HIS A 47 -18.00 2.05 -2.98
N ALA A 48 -18.06 2.56 -1.75
CA ALA A 48 -19.07 2.25 -0.74
C ALA A 48 -20.39 2.96 -1.06
N SER A 49 -21.24 2.30 -1.86
CA SER A 49 -22.54 2.84 -2.26
C SER A 49 -23.51 2.81 -1.09
N GLY A 50 -23.92 3.99 -0.63
CA GLY A 50 -24.73 4.15 0.58
C GLY A 50 -23.90 4.26 1.86
N GLY A 51 -22.57 4.33 1.78
CA GLY A 51 -21.67 4.54 2.91
C GLY A 51 -21.72 3.40 3.94
N SER A 52 -21.46 3.72 5.21
CA SER A 52 -21.36 2.74 6.31
C SER A 52 -22.71 2.20 6.81
N ASN A 53 -23.79 2.37 6.05
CA ASN A 53 -25.13 1.95 6.47
C ASN A 53 -25.29 0.41 6.38
N PRO A 54 -26.01 -0.22 7.31
CA PRO A 54 -26.31 -1.65 7.21
C PRO A 54 -27.04 -2.00 5.90
N GLY A 55 -26.54 -3.01 5.19
CA GLY A 55 -27.11 -3.45 3.90
C GLY A 55 -26.66 -2.63 2.67
N ALA A 56 -25.80 -1.62 2.87
CA ALA A 56 -25.09 -0.95 1.78
C ALA A 56 -24.22 -1.92 0.98
N ARG A 57 -23.89 -1.55 -0.26
CA ARG A 57 -23.15 -2.41 -1.20
C ARG A 57 -21.87 -1.75 -1.67
N GLU A 58 -20.83 -2.56 -1.80
CA GLU A 58 -19.65 -2.16 -2.54
C GLU A 58 -19.89 -2.25 -4.05
N THR A 59 -19.45 -1.22 -4.76
CA THR A 59 -19.65 -1.07 -6.20
C THR A 59 -18.36 -0.60 -6.88
N LEU A 60 -18.32 -0.70 -8.20
CA LEU A 60 -17.30 -0.05 -9.02
C LEU A 60 -17.85 1.27 -9.56
N HIS A 61 -17.12 2.36 -9.35
CA HIS A 61 -17.52 3.71 -9.73
C HIS A 61 -16.34 4.51 -10.31
N PRO A 62 -16.54 5.46 -11.26
CA PRO A 62 -15.44 6.22 -11.85
C PRO A 62 -14.60 7.04 -10.87
N CYS A 63 -15.16 7.41 -9.71
CA CYS A 63 -14.49 8.09 -8.59
C CYS A 63 -13.39 9.09 -9.03
N PRO A 64 -13.76 10.18 -9.71
CA PRO A 64 -12.78 11.15 -10.17
C PRO A 64 -12.15 11.84 -8.96
N SER A 65 -10.81 11.83 -8.90
CA SER A 65 -10.04 12.24 -7.71
C SER A 65 -10.21 13.72 -7.35
N ASN A 66 -10.58 14.57 -8.32
CA ASN A 66 -10.87 15.98 -8.11
C ASN A 66 -12.12 16.24 -7.25
N ASN A 67 -13.01 15.26 -7.12
CA ASN A 67 -14.22 15.38 -6.32
C ASN A 67 -14.03 14.94 -4.87
N ASP A 68 -12.91 14.27 -4.54
CA ASP A 68 -12.52 13.87 -3.18
C ASP A 68 -13.64 13.14 -2.39
N HIS A 69 -14.35 12.24 -3.06
CA HIS A 69 -15.44 11.49 -2.45
C HIS A 69 -14.89 10.52 -1.40
N THR A 70 -15.23 10.72 -0.13
CA THR A 70 -14.74 9.89 1.00
C THR A 70 -15.15 8.43 0.88
N ASN A 71 -16.29 8.14 0.28
CA ASN A 71 -16.76 6.78 0.03
C ASN A 71 -16.10 6.10 -1.20
N CYS A 72 -15.14 6.77 -1.85
CA CYS A 72 -14.22 6.17 -2.83
C CYS A 72 -12.81 5.97 -2.25
N GLN A 73 -12.59 6.38 -0.99
CA GLN A 73 -11.29 6.33 -0.33
C GLN A 73 -11.27 5.27 0.75
N TRP A 74 -10.14 4.60 0.86
CA TRP A 74 -9.95 3.48 1.77
C TRP A 74 -8.69 3.69 2.59
N VAL A 75 -8.72 3.24 3.83
CA VAL A 75 -7.55 3.17 4.69
C VAL A 75 -7.37 1.70 5.05
N LEU A 76 -6.17 1.18 4.81
CA LEU A 76 -5.80 -0.15 5.27
C LEU A 76 -5.28 -0.03 6.70
N GLU A 77 -5.94 -0.73 7.61
CA GLU A 77 -5.57 -0.82 9.02
C GLU A 77 -4.90 -2.16 9.31
N LEU A 78 -4.00 -2.16 10.28
CA LEU A 78 -3.45 -3.40 10.82
C LEU A 78 -4.48 -3.99 11.80
N PRO A 79 -4.56 -5.33 11.89
CA PRO A 79 -5.45 -6.02 12.82
C PRO A 79 -5.08 -5.76 14.29
#